data_AF-A0A3D2BLM9-F1
#
_entry.id   AF-A0A3D2BLM9-F1
#
_cell.length_a   1.000
_cell.length_b   1.000
_cell.length_c   1.000
_cell.angle_alpha   90.00
_cell.angle_beta   90.00
_cell.angle_gamma   90.00
#
_symmetry.space_group_name_H-M   'P 1'
#
loop_
_entity.id
_entity.type
_entity.pdbx_description
1 polymer ?
#
loop_
_entity_poly.entity_id
_entity_poly.type
_entity_poly.pdbx_seq_one_letter_code
_entity_poly.pdbx_strand_id
1 'polypeptide(L)' 'MQGKEPTKKCNPTFIGTKELAKRIGIKPHTLRVWVSEGKQAKEGFPKPSHRLQELQFRMKDIIDWENGKRF' A
#
# COMPACT_ATOMS: atom_id res chain seq x y z
N MET A 1 25.55 7.36 -21.59
CA MET A 1 24.09 7.51 -21.79
C MET A 1 23.36 6.68 -20.73
N GLN A 2 22.86 7.32 -19.67
CA GLN A 2 21.94 6.71 -18.72
C GLN A 2 20.64 7.52 -18.80
N GLY A 3 19.86 7.23 -19.85
CA GLY A 3 18.48 7.67 -19.86
C GLY A 3 17.66 6.75 -18.98
N LYS A 4 17.08 7.26 -17.89
CA LYS A 4 15.76 6.90 -17.35
C LYS A 4 15.26 7.98 -16.37
N GLU A 5 14.72 9.06 -16.93
CA GLU A 5 13.58 9.77 -16.35
C GLU A 5 12.62 9.99 -17.53
N PRO A 6 11.30 9.75 -17.37
CA PRO A 6 10.51 10.52 -16.42
C PRO A 6 9.39 9.69 -15.76
N THR A 7 9.19 9.79 -14.45
CA THR A 7 7.87 9.43 -13.90
C THR A 7 7.33 10.59 -13.08
N LYS A 8 6.48 11.34 -13.79
CA LYS A 8 5.39 12.18 -13.29
C LYS A 8 5.27 12.15 -11.76
N LYS A 9 5.35 13.34 -11.16
CA LYS A 9 4.57 13.68 -9.96
C LYS A 9 3.08 13.57 -10.28
N CYS A 10 2.58 12.37 -10.56
CA CYS A 10 1.17 12.07 -10.34
C CYS A 10 1.13 11.75 -8.87
N ASN A 11 0.52 12.62 -8.06
CA ASN A 11 0.15 12.29 -6.69
C ASN A 11 -0.38 10.85 -6.71
N PRO A 12 0.36 9.85 -6.22
CA PRO A 12 -0.02 8.48 -6.48
C PRO A 12 -1.29 8.26 -5.68
N THR A 13 -2.45 8.32 -6.33
CA THR A 13 -3.73 8.05 -5.67
C THR A 13 -3.70 6.65 -5.05
N PHE A 14 -2.80 5.79 -5.56
CA PHE A 14 -2.56 4.44 -5.09
C PHE A 14 -1.07 4.19 -4.82
N ILE A 15 -0.77 3.55 -3.70
CA ILE A 15 0.55 3.05 -3.29
C ILE A 15 0.58 1.53 -3.41
N GLY A 16 1.65 1.00 -3.97
CA GLY A 16 1.85 -0.45 -4.12
C GLY A 16 2.27 -1.13 -2.81
N THR A 17 2.05 -2.45 -2.73
CA THR A 17 2.42 -3.28 -1.57
C THR A 17 3.87 -3.09 -1.12
N LYS A 18 4.81 -3.12 -2.08
CA LYS A 18 6.25 -3.02 -1.79
C LYS A 18 6.63 -1.65 -1.24
N GLU A 19 6.07 -0.61 -1.84
CA GLU A 19 6.36 0.77 -1.49
C GLU A 19 5.75 1.12 -0.13
N LEU A 20 4.51 0.68 0.10
CA LEU A 20 3.84 0.77 1.40
C LEU A 20 4.63 0.02 2.46
N ALA A 21 4.95 -1.25 2.23
CA ALA A 21 5.70 -2.07 3.18
C ALA A 21 7.05 -1.43 3.54
N LYS A 22 7.76 -0.83 2.57
CA LYS A 22 8.99 -0.07 2.80
C LYS A 22 8.74 1.18 3.66
N ARG A 23 7.62 1.88 3.45
CA ARG A 23 7.24 3.08 4.20
C ARG A 23 6.96 2.80 5.68
N ILE A 24 6.23 1.72 5.98
CA ILE A 24 5.94 1.27 7.35
C ILE A 24 7.04 0.37 7.95
N GLY A 25 8.10 0.06 7.19
CA GLY A 25 9.24 -0.74 7.68
C GLY A 25 8.94 -2.23 7.86
N ILE A 26 7.89 -2.76 7.23
CA ILE A 26 7.57 -4.20 7.26
C ILE A 26 7.94 -4.88 5.95
N LYS A 27 7.96 -6.22 5.95
CA LYS A 27 8.18 -6.99 4.72
C LYS A 27 6.92 -6.93 3.84
N PRO A 28 7.06 -6.80 2.50
CA PRO A 28 5.92 -6.86 1.59
C PRO A 28 5.19 -8.21 1.65
N HIS A 29 5.89 -9.27 2.06
CA HIS A 29 5.27 -10.56 2.34
C HIS A 29 4.32 -10.49 3.54
N THR A 30 4.72 -9.87 4.65
CA THR A 30 3.86 -9.64 5.83
C THR A 30 2.59 -8.88 5.44
N LEU A 31 2.74 -7.81 4.65
CA LEU A 31 1.59 -7.03 4.18
C LEU A 31 0.65 -7.86 3.27
N ARG A 32 1.20 -8.71 2.40
CA ARG A 32 0.42 -9.67 1.61
C ARG A 32 -0.34 -10.68 2.48
N VAL A 33 0.30 -11.19 3.53
CA VAL A 33 -0.31 -12.12 4.50
C VAL A 33 -1.45 -11.41 5.24
N TRP A 34 -1.29 -10.16 5.67
CA TRP A 34 -2.36 -9.41 6.33
C TRP A 34 -3.59 -9.21 5.46
N VAL A 35 -3.37 -8.91 4.17
CA VAL A 35 -4.46 -8.81 3.20
C VAL A 35 -5.11 -10.17 2.95
N SER A 36 -4.32 -11.24 2.81
CA SER A 36 -4.81 -12.58 2.45
C SER A 36 -5.51 -13.30 3.61
N GLU A 37 -5.02 -13.15 4.84
CA GLU A 37 -5.60 -13.75 6.04
C GLU A 37 -6.81 -12.98 6.59
N GLY A 38 -7.19 -11.85 5.98
CA GLY A 38 -8.25 -10.99 6.53
C GLY A 38 -7.86 -10.30 7.85
N LYS A 39 -6.60 -10.43 8.30
CA LYS A 39 -6.03 -9.68 9.43
C LYS A 39 -6.05 -8.16 9.22
N GLN A 40 -6.28 -7.70 7.99
CA GLN A 40 -6.59 -6.30 7.68
C GLN A 40 -7.65 -5.71 8.63
N ALA A 41 -8.76 -6.40 8.93
CA ALA A 41 -9.80 -5.87 9.82
C ALA A 41 -9.36 -5.85 11.30
N LYS A 42 -8.38 -6.69 11.66
CA LYS A 42 -7.86 -6.80 13.03
C LYS A 42 -6.81 -5.72 13.33
N GLU A 43 -6.02 -5.36 12.31
CA GLU A 43 -5.06 -4.25 12.33
C GLU A 43 -5.68 -2.91 11.89
N GLY A 44 -6.95 -2.93 11.44
CA GLY A 44 -7.64 -1.79 10.81
C GLY A 44 -7.06 -1.38 9.45
N PHE A 45 -6.26 -2.24 8.83
CA PHE A 45 -5.51 -1.97 7.61
C PHE A 45 -6.42 -1.79 6.40
N PRO A 46 -6.16 -0.80 5.53
CA PRO A 46 -7.03 -0.47 4.43
C PRO A 46 -7.07 -1.54 3.34
N LYS A 47 -8.23 -1.68 2.69
CA LYS A 47 -8.45 -2.65 1.62
C LYS A 47 -7.65 -2.27 0.36
N PRO A 48 -6.96 -3.24 -0.28
CA PRO A 48 -6.38 -2.99 -1.59
C PRO A 48 -7.50 -2.81 -2.61
N SER A 49 -7.44 -1.69 -3.34
CA SER A 49 -8.40 -1.38 -4.41
C SER A 49 -8.21 -2.31 -5.61
N HIS A 50 -6.97 -2.71 -5.91
CA HIS A 50 -6.68 -3.61 -7.02
C HIS A 50 -5.89 -4.82 -6.51
N ARG A 51 -6.32 -6.03 -6.91
CA ARG A 51 -5.72 -7.32 -6.53
C ARG A 51 -5.19 -8.11 -7.75
N LEU A 52 -4.81 -7.43 -8.82
CA LEU A 52 -4.42 -8.08 -10.09
C LEU A 52 -3.05 -8.77 -9.99
N GLN A 53 -1.96 -8.00 -10.01
CA GLN A 53 -0.59 -8.53 -10.00
C GLN A 53 0.26 -7.98 -8.85
N GLU A 54 -0.01 -6.74 -8.43
CA GLU A 54 0.47 -6.14 -7.18
C GLU A 54 -0.72 -5.55 -6.43
N LEU A 55 -0.77 -5.70 -5.10
CA LEU A 55 -1.84 -5.08 -4.31
C LEU A 55 -1.57 -3.58 -4.29
N GLN A 56 -2.54 -2.81 -4.80
CA GLN A 56 -2.52 -1.36 -4.77
C GLN A 56 -3.53 -0.87 -3.73
N PHE A 57 -3.05 -0.02 -2.83
CA PHE A 57 -3.83 0.60 -1.77
C PHE A 57 -4.03 2.06 -2.12
N ARG A 58 -5.19 2.64 -1.82
CA ARG A 58 -5.35 4.07 -1.97
C ARG A 58 -4.48 4.80 -0.95
N MET A 59 -3.73 5.80 -1.41
CA MET A 59 -2.92 6.64 -0.51
C MET A 59 -3.80 7.30 0.56
N LYS A 60 -5.02 7.73 0.19
CA LYS A 60 -5.94 8.34 1.13
C LYS A 60 -6.30 7.40 2.28
N ASP A 61 -6.62 6.14 1.97
CA ASP A 61 -6.89 5.12 2.98
C ASP A 61 -5.64 4.77 3.81
N ILE A 62 -4.43 4.77 3.22
CA ILE A 62 -3.17 4.63 3.98
C ILE A 62 -2.99 5.79 4.94
N ILE A 63 -3.15 7.04 4.48
CA ILE A 63 -2.99 8.24 5.30
C ILE A 63 -4.01 8.22 6.44
N ASP A 64 -5.26 7.89 6.15
CA ASP A 64 -6.34 7.76 7.13
C ASP A 64 -6.00 6.69 8.17
N TRP A 65 -5.44 5.55 7.74
CA TRP A 65 -4.95 4.49 8.62
C TRP A 65 -3.72 4.90 9.45
N GLU A 66 -2.75 5.59 8.86
CA GLU A 66 -1.60 6.18 9.58
C GLU A 66 -2.06 7.21 10.62
N ASN A 67 -3.17 7.92 10.36
CA ASN A 67 -3.81 8.82 11.31
C ASN A 67 -4.66 8.09 12.37
N GLY A 68 -4.70 6.76 12.37
CA GLY A 68 -5.39 5.95 13.37
C GLY A 68 -6.82 5.57 13.01
N LYS A 69 -7.29 5.84 11.79
CA LYS A 69 -8.59 5.37 11.33
C LYS A 69 -8.52 3.89 10.98
N ARG A 70 -9.46 3.11 11.54
CA ARG A 70 -9.55 1.66 11.34
C ARG A 70 -10.64 1.35 10.33
N PHE A 71 -10.34 0.45 9.39
CA PHE A 71 -11.22 -0.02 8.32
C PHE A 71 -11.72 -1.45 8.54
#